data_AF-A0A077EMX8-F1
#
_entry.id   AF-A0A077EMX8-F1
#
_cell.length_a   1.000
_cell.length_b   1.000
_cell.length_c   1.000
_cell.angle_alpha   90.00
_cell.angle_beta   90.00
_cell.angle_gamma   90.00
#
_symmetry.space_group_name_H-M   'P 1'
#
loop_
_entity.id
_entity.type
_entity.pdbx_description
1 polymer ?
#
loop_
_entity_poly.entity_id
_entity_poly.type
_entity_poly.pdbx_seq_one_letter_code
_entity_poly.pdbx_strand_id
1 'polypeptide(L)'
;MSAYKHLKNDGSGYLVKQYPSLQHVIILAWVLIGFVLIINTSYFKTGIVIFVLSLLLVILTFRGPRVYVDPYTKIISVKHGFGQNQYDLKDFEGFGIQRFMLMGFIPIGSYLYANFKDLPKIKRPAMSQSFGKKRMQEVYNELEELINNKNTQ
;
A
#
# COMPACT_ATOMS: atom_id res chain seq x y z
N MET A 1 5.09 24.07 -8.74
CA MET A 1 4.36 23.51 -7.58
C MET A 1 3.95 22.10 -7.94
N SER A 2 4.33 21.08 -7.17
CA SER A 2 3.81 19.72 -7.41
C SER A 2 2.33 19.71 -7.07
N ALA A 3 1.46 19.56 -8.07
CA ALA A 3 0.00 19.62 -7.87
C ALA A 3 -0.52 18.56 -6.88
N TYR A 4 0.22 17.46 -6.69
CA TYR A 4 -0.16 16.34 -5.82
C TYR A 4 0.97 15.99 -4.84
N LYS A 5 0.63 15.68 -3.59
CA LYS A 5 1.56 15.35 -2.50
C LYS A 5 1.78 13.84 -2.37
N HIS A 6 0.76 13.05 -2.70
CA HIS A 6 0.73 11.60 -2.55
C HIS A 6 0.84 10.86 -3.88
N LEU A 7 0.76 11.59 -5.00
CA LEU A 7 1.00 11.10 -6.35
C LEU A 7 2.32 11.65 -6.90
N LYS A 8 3.21 10.75 -7.35
CA LYS A 8 4.46 11.12 -8.00
C LYS A 8 4.26 11.05 -9.51
N ASN A 9 4.44 12.17 -10.21
CA ASN A 9 4.44 12.17 -11.67
C ASN A 9 5.60 11.29 -12.20
N ASP A 10 5.28 10.40 -13.12
CA ASP A 10 6.19 9.45 -13.76
C ASP A 10 5.93 9.43 -15.28
N GLY A 11 6.13 10.59 -15.91
CA GLY A 11 5.95 10.77 -17.36
C GLY A 11 4.49 11.03 -17.73
N SER A 12 3.84 10.08 -18.41
CA SER A 12 2.43 10.19 -18.82
C SER A 12 1.45 10.01 -17.67
N GLY A 13 1.86 9.39 -16.56
CA GLY A 13 0.98 9.03 -15.47
C GLY A 13 1.58 9.30 -14.09
N TYR A 14 0.98 8.67 -13.09
CA TYR A 14 1.26 8.95 -11.68
C TYR A 14 1.43 7.67 -10.89
N LEU A 15 2.56 7.58 -10.17
CA LEU A 15 2.82 6.55 -9.17
C LEU A 15 2.17 6.93 -7.84
N VAL A 16 1.30 6.05 -7.33
CA VAL A 16 0.64 6.23 -6.04
C VAL A 16 1.58 5.84 -4.91
N LYS A 17 1.81 6.76 -3.98
CA LYS A 17 2.68 6.54 -2.83
C LYS A 17 2.07 5.52 -1.87
N GLN A 18 2.89 4.58 -1.42
CA GLN A 18 2.55 3.61 -0.37
C GLN A 18 3.06 4.11 0.99
N TYR A 19 2.29 3.90 2.05
CA TYR A 19 2.70 4.25 3.42
C TYR A 19 2.89 3.01 4.28
N PRO A 20 3.77 3.08 5.30
CA PRO A 20 3.88 2.02 6.27
C PRO A 20 2.53 1.81 6.99
N SER A 21 2.12 0.55 7.07
CA SER A 21 0.98 0.06 7.84
C SER A 21 1.46 -0.66 9.12
N LEU A 22 0.55 -1.04 10.01
CA LEU A 22 0.89 -1.65 11.31
C LEU A 22 1.79 -2.88 11.16
N GLN A 23 1.58 -3.69 10.10
CA GLN A 23 2.41 -4.86 9.82
C GLN A 23 3.91 -4.51 9.73
N HIS A 24 4.26 -3.35 9.17
CA HIS A 24 5.65 -2.91 9.05
C HIS A 24 6.25 -2.60 10.42
N VAL A 25 5.45 -2.01 11.31
CA VAL A 25 5.86 -1.70 12.69
C VAL A 25 6.05 -3.00 13.49
N ILE A 26 5.16 -3.98 13.34
CA ILE A 26 5.28 -5.29 13.99
C ILE A 26 6.59 -5.96 13.57
N ILE A 27 6.87 -6.04 12.26
CA ILE A 27 8.08 -6.70 11.77
C ILE A 27 9.33 -5.97 12.27
N LEU A 28 9.32 -4.63 12.32
CA LEU A 28 10.42 -3.87 12.88
C LEU A 28 10.65 -4.18 14.36
N ALA A 29 9.56 -4.34 15.14
CA ALA A 29 9.64 -4.74 16.54
C ALA A 29 10.24 -6.15 16.70
N TRP A 30 9.89 -7.10 15.82
CA TRP A 30 10.50 -8.44 15.81
C TRP A 30 12.00 -8.42 15.56
N VAL A 31 12.47 -7.56 14.64
CA VAL A 31 13.91 -7.35 14.42
C VAL A 31 14.59 -6.85 15.69
N LEU A 32 13.97 -5.90 16.40
CA LEU A 32 14.52 -5.39 17.68
C LEU A 32 14.55 -6.46 18.77
N ILE A 33 13.50 -7.28 18.89
CA ILE A 33 13.47 -8.40 19.84
C ILE A 33 14.59 -9.39 19.54
N GLY A 34 14.76 -9.77 18.27
CA GLY A 34 15.86 -10.64 17.84
C GLY A 34 17.23 -10.06 18.20
N PHE A 35 17.42 -8.76 17.97
CA PHE A 35 18.65 -8.05 18.32
C PHE A 35 18.92 -8.03 19.84
N VAL A 36 17.91 -7.75 20.65
CA VAL A 36 18.04 -7.77 22.12
C VAL A 36 18.39 -9.17 22.63
N LEU A 37 17.79 -10.23 22.07
CA LEU A 37 18.10 -11.61 22.45
C LEU A 37 19.56 -11.97 22.17
N ILE A 38 20.14 -11.45 21.09
CA ILE A 38 21.56 -11.67 20.74
C ILE A 38 22.49 -11.04 21.79
N ILE A 39 22.18 -9.83 22.27
CA ILE A 39 23.08 -9.07 23.15
C ILE A 39 22.90 -9.44 24.62
N ASN A 40 21.66 -9.61 25.08
CA ASN A 40 21.34 -9.64 26.51
C ASN A 40 21.05 -11.04 27.07
N THR A 41 21.10 -12.10 26.26
CA THR A 41 20.69 -13.44 26.73
C THR A 41 21.65 -14.54 26.28
N SER A 42 21.67 -15.66 27.02
CA SER A 42 22.39 -16.87 26.62
C SER A 42 21.77 -17.56 25.40
N TYR A 43 20.61 -17.09 24.91
CA TYR A 43 19.93 -17.61 23.72
C TYR A 43 20.47 -17.02 22.40
N PHE A 44 21.78 -16.79 22.33
CA PHE A 44 22.45 -16.19 21.17
C PHE A 44 22.08 -16.88 19.84
N LYS A 45 22.12 -18.22 19.80
CA LYS A 45 21.76 -19.00 18.60
C LYS A 45 20.31 -18.75 18.16
N THR A 46 19.37 -18.76 19.10
CA THR A 46 17.96 -18.49 18.83
C THR A 46 17.72 -17.04 18.40
N GLY A 47 18.42 -16.09 19.03
CA GLY A 47 18.38 -14.67 18.68
C GLY A 47 18.83 -14.42 17.23
N ILE A 48 19.93 -15.06 16.79
CA ILE A 48 20.39 -14.96 15.39
C ILE A 48 19.34 -15.47 14.42
N VAL A 49 18.75 -16.65 14.68
CA VAL A 49 17.74 -17.23 13.79
C VAL A 49 16.53 -16.30 13.66
N ILE A 50 16.01 -15.80 14.77
CA ILE A 50 14.87 -14.86 14.79
C ILE A 50 15.23 -13.56 14.06
N PHE A 51 16.42 -13.01 14.30
CA PHE A 51 16.87 -11.77 13.70
C PHE A 51 16.99 -11.88 12.17
N VAL A 52 17.66 -12.93 11.67
CA VAL A 52 17.84 -13.16 10.23
C VAL A 52 16.49 -13.42 9.55
N LEU A 53 15.62 -14.23 10.16
CA LEU A 53 14.29 -14.50 9.62
C LEU A 53 13.45 -13.23 9.55
N SER A 54 13.49 -12.40 10.59
CA SER A 54 12.77 -11.13 10.64
C SER A 54 13.28 -10.15 9.57
N LEU A 55 14.60 -10.08 9.37
CA LEU A 55 15.20 -9.26 8.30
C LEU A 55 14.74 -9.70 6.91
N LEU A 56 14.66 -11.01 6.65
CA LEU A 56 14.11 -11.52 5.38
C LEU A 56 12.65 -11.07 5.20
N LEU A 57 11.83 -11.15 6.26
CA LEU A 57 10.44 -10.69 6.23
C LEU A 57 10.31 -9.18 6.02
N VAL A 58 11.24 -8.36 6.54
CA VAL A 58 11.30 -6.91 6.27
C VAL A 58 11.43 -6.67 4.76
N ILE A 59 12.41 -7.31 4.12
CA ILE A 59 12.67 -7.10 2.69
C ILE A 59 11.44 -7.46 1.85
N LEU A 60 10.76 -8.55 2.19
CA LEU A 60 9.55 -8.98 1.51
C LEU A 60 8.37 -8.02 1.73
N THR A 61 8.18 -7.55 2.97
CA THR A 61 7.00 -6.75 3.34
C THR A 61 7.10 -5.30 2.90
N PHE A 62 8.31 -4.71 2.93
CA PHE A 62 8.53 -3.34 2.47
C PHE A 62 8.45 -3.21 0.94
N ARG A 63 8.46 -4.32 0.20
CA ARG A 63 8.22 -4.37 -1.24
C ARG A 63 6.72 -4.31 -1.54
N GLY A 64 6.09 -3.20 -1.15
CA GLY A 64 4.67 -2.95 -1.38
C GLY A 64 4.28 -2.87 -2.86
N PRO A 65 2.98 -2.98 -3.20
CA PRO A 65 2.50 -2.87 -4.56
C PRO A 65 2.87 -1.51 -5.16
N ARG A 66 3.38 -1.51 -6.39
CA ARG A 66 3.57 -0.29 -7.19
C ARG A 66 2.32 -0.09 -8.03
N VAL A 67 1.59 0.97 -7.72
CA VAL A 67 0.36 1.33 -8.42
C VAL A 67 0.64 2.55 -9.27
N TYR A 68 0.39 2.41 -10.57
CA TYR A 68 0.55 3.44 -11.57
C TYR A 68 -0.81 3.73 -12.20
N VAL A 69 -1.17 5.01 -12.25
CA VAL A 69 -2.42 5.49 -12.84
C VAL A 69 -2.07 6.37 -14.02
N ASP A 70 -2.47 5.96 -15.21
CA ASP A 70 -2.35 6.76 -16.42
C ASP A 70 -3.73 7.30 -16.82
N PRO A 71 -3.98 8.60 -16.59
CA PRO A 71 -5.26 9.21 -16.94
C PRO A 71 -5.43 9.44 -18.45
N TYR A 72 -4.34 9.45 -19.25
CA TYR A 72 -4.43 9.63 -20.71
C TYR A 72 -4.83 8.34 -21.40
N THR A 73 -4.18 7.23 -21.05
CA THR A 73 -4.51 5.91 -21.60
C THR A 73 -5.69 5.26 -20.90
N LYS A 74 -6.18 5.86 -19.81
CA LYS A 74 -7.29 5.37 -18.99
C LYS A 74 -7.02 3.97 -18.42
N ILE A 75 -5.80 3.73 -17.94
CA ILE A 75 -5.38 2.44 -17.38
C ILE A 75 -4.83 2.61 -15.96
N ILE A 76 -5.22 1.71 -15.05
CA ILE A 76 -4.61 1.51 -13.74
C ILE A 76 -3.75 0.25 -13.81
N SER A 77 -2.44 0.40 -13.63
CA SER A 77 -1.48 -0.71 -13.57
C SER A 77 -1.07 -0.97 -12.14
N VAL A 78 -1.23 -2.21 -11.68
CA VAL A 78 -0.79 -2.65 -10.35
C VAL A 78 0.27 -3.73 -10.50
N LYS A 79 1.48 -3.42 -10.04
CA LYS A 79 2.59 -4.37 -9.97
C LYS A 79 2.81 -4.80 -8.53
N HIS A 80 2.65 -6.09 -8.27
CA HIS A 80 2.91 -6.68 -6.95
C HIS A 80 3.89 -7.85 -7.11
N GLY A 81 5.11 -7.67 -6.60
CA GLY A 81 6.20 -8.63 -6.82
C GLY A 81 6.51 -8.81 -8.32
N PHE A 82 6.31 -10.02 -8.82
CA PHE A 82 6.48 -10.39 -10.24
C PHE A 82 5.19 -10.27 -11.07
N GLY A 83 4.02 -10.14 -10.42
CA GLY A 83 2.75 -10.00 -11.11
C GLY A 83 2.47 -8.56 -11.52
N GLN A 84 1.91 -8.37 -12.72
CA GLN A 84 1.40 -7.10 -13.19
C GLN A 84 -0.02 -7.29 -13.71
N ASN A 85 -0.96 -6.57 -13.09
CA ASN A 85 -2.35 -6.53 -13.53
C ASN A 85 -2.64 -5.12 -14.07
N GLN A 86 -3.40 -5.05 -15.15
CA GLN A 86 -3.87 -3.79 -15.73
C GLN A 86 -5.40 -3.79 -15.70
N TYR A 87 -5.96 -2.63 -15.41
CA TYR A 87 -7.41 -2.42 -15.29
C TYR A 87 -7.80 -1.18 -16.11
N ASP A 88 -8.80 -1.29 -16.96
CA ASP A 88 -9.33 -0.15 -17.75
C ASP A 88 -10.22 0.72 -16.84
N LEU A 89 -10.05 2.04 -16.89
CA LEU A 89 -10.89 2.99 -16.15
C LEU A 89 -12.33 3.05 -16.68
N LYS A 90 -12.65 2.48 -17.85
CA LYS A 90 -14.04 2.41 -18.34
C LYS A 90 -14.96 1.64 -17.39
N ASP A 91 -14.44 0.61 -16.74
CA ASP A 91 -15.20 -0.25 -15.83
C ASP A 91 -15.10 0.23 -14.38
N PHE A 92 -14.44 1.36 -14.14
CA PHE A 92 -14.21 1.92 -12.82
C PHE A 92 -15.51 2.47 -12.22
N GLU A 93 -15.82 2.05 -11.00
CA GLU A 93 -17.02 2.50 -10.26
C GLU A 93 -16.70 3.54 -9.18
N GLY A 94 -15.43 3.74 -8.86
CA GLY A 94 -15.00 4.61 -7.77
C GLY A 94 -14.03 3.93 -6.82
N PHE A 95 -13.54 4.71 -5.86
CA PHE A 95 -12.64 4.20 -4.83
C PHE A 95 -13.39 3.84 -3.55
N GLY A 96 -12.90 2.82 -2.84
CA GLY A 96 -13.40 2.42 -1.52
C GLY A 96 -12.30 2.45 -0.49
N ILE A 97 -12.53 3.13 0.64
CA ILE A 97 -11.63 3.06 1.80
C ILE A 97 -12.14 1.97 2.73
N GLN A 98 -11.32 0.94 2.94
CA GLN A 98 -11.59 -0.11 3.91
C GLN A 98 -10.63 -0.01 5.08
N ARG A 99 -11.18 -0.03 6.29
CA ARG A 99 -10.39 -0.08 7.52
C ARG A 99 -10.37 -1.51 8.03
N PHE A 100 -9.17 -1.99 8.33
CA PHE A 100 -8.98 -3.26 9.02
C PHE A 100 -8.69 -2.97 10.48
N MET A 101 -9.53 -3.53 11.35
CA MET A 101 -9.40 -3.43 12.79
C MET A 101 -9.18 -4.83 13.37
N LEU A 102 -8.18 -4.97 14.24
CA LEU A 102 -7.97 -6.17 15.03
C LEU A 102 -8.89 -6.08 16.24
N MET A 103 -9.66 -7.15 16.47
CA MET A 103 -10.63 -7.25 17.56
C MET A 103 -11.62 -6.07 17.63
N GLY A 104 -11.84 -5.33 16.54
CA GLY A 104 -12.83 -4.24 16.49
C GLY A 104 -12.38 -2.88 17.04
N PHE A 105 -11.17 -2.76 17.60
CA PHE A 105 -10.70 -1.50 18.20
C PHE A 105 -9.27 -1.09 17.82
N ILE A 106 -8.39 -2.03 17.47
CA ILE A 106 -7.00 -1.70 17.12
C ILE A 106 -6.89 -1.53 15.60
N PRO A 107 -6.64 -0.33 15.06
CA PRO A 107 -6.51 -0.14 13.62
C PRO A 107 -5.23 -0.80 13.10
N ILE A 108 -5.37 -1.87 12.31
CA ILE A 108 -4.26 -2.54 11.63
C ILE A 108 -3.80 -1.71 10.42
N GLY A 109 -4.76 -1.08 9.75
CA GLY A 109 -4.49 -0.22 8.61
C GLY A 109 -5.76 0.16 7.88
N SER A 110 -5.63 1.19 7.07
CA SER A 110 -6.61 1.64 6.10
C SER A 110 -6.04 1.39 4.71
N TYR A 111 -6.84 0.78 3.85
CA TYR A 111 -6.50 0.48 2.47
C TYR A 111 -7.47 1.23 1.56
N LEU A 112 -6.92 1.79 0.50
CA LEU A 112 -7.69 2.39 -0.58
C LEU A 112 -7.76 1.37 -1.72
N TYR A 113 -8.95 0.98 -2.12
CA TYR A 113 -9.19 0.06 -3.22
C TYR A 113 -9.85 0.79 -4.40
N ALA A 114 -9.55 0.37 -5.62
CA ALA A 114 -10.31 0.75 -6.79
C ALA A 114 -11.37 -0.33 -7.10
N ASN A 115 -12.62 0.10 -7.24
CA ASN A 115 -13.75 -0.77 -7.54
C ASN A 115 -14.02 -0.77 -9.04
N PHE A 116 -14.32 -1.94 -9.58
CA PHE A 116 -14.67 -2.10 -10.99
C PHE A 116 -15.90 -3.00 -11.10
N LYS A 117 -16.74 -2.76 -12.13
CA LYS A 117 -18.01 -3.46 -12.37
C LYS A 117 -17.85 -4.98 -12.43
N ASP A 118 -16.87 -5.45 -13.19
CA ASP A 118 -16.68 -6.88 -13.47
C ASP A 118 -15.77 -7.61 -12.45
N LEU A 119 -15.34 -6.92 -11.39
CA LEU A 119 -14.41 -7.48 -10.40
C LEU A 119 -15.06 -7.69 -9.02
N PRO A 120 -15.03 -8.93 -8.49
CA PRO A 120 -15.50 -9.20 -7.15
C PRO A 120 -14.66 -8.43 -6.13
N LYS A 121 -15.27 -8.05 -5.00
CA LYS A 121 -14.63 -7.28 -3.89
C LYS A 121 -13.25 -7.78 -3.48
N ILE A 122 -13.04 -9.09 -3.53
CA ILE A 122 -11.80 -9.77 -3.13
C ILE A 122 -10.66 -9.56 -4.14
N LYS A 123 -10.96 -9.36 -5.43
CA LYS A 123 -9.96 -9.19 -6.50
C LYS A 123 -9.66 -7.73 -6.83
N ARG A 124 -10.22 -6.79 -6.05
CA ARG A 124 -10.05 -5.36 -6.28
C ARG A 124 -8.61 -4.94 -6.00
N PRO A 125 -7.98 -4.17 -6.90
CA PRO A 125 -6.62 -3.70 -6.67
C PRO A 125 -6.56 -2.73 -5.50
N ALA A 126 -5.61 -2.96 -4.59
CA ALA A 126 -5.25 -1.99 -3.56
C ALA A 126 -4.40 -0.88 -4.19
N MET A 127 -4.90 0.34 -4.14
CA MET A 127 -4.28 1.55 -4.68
C MET A 127 -3.21 2.10 -3.73
N SER A 128 -3.51 2.12 -2.43
CA SER A 128 -2.58 2.56 -1.38
C SER A 128 -2.97 1.97 -0.03
N GLN A 129 -2.04 2.04 0.91
CA GLN A 129 -2.24 1.62 2.30
C GLN A 129 -1.58 2.61 3.25
N SER A 130 -2.15 2.76 4.45
CA SER A 130 -1.65 3.61 5.53
C SER A 130 -2.18 3.13 6.87
N PHE A 131 -1.48 3.41 7.96
CA PHE A 131 -1.99 3.19 9.31
C PHE A 131 -3.28 3.99 9.61
N GLY A 132 -3.33 5.25 9.17
CA GLY A 132 -4.45 6.16 9.45
C GLY A 132 -5.38 6.40 8.27
N LYS A 133 -6.66 6.65 8.57
CA LYS A 133 -7.69 7.00 7.57
C LYS A 133 -7.39 8.32 6.88
N LYS A 134 -6.91 9.33 7.63
CA LYS A 134 -6.71 10.70 7.11
C LYS A 134 -5.84 10.71 5.85
N ARG A 135 -4.69 10.02 5.88
CA ARG A 135 -3.81 9.90 4.71
C ARG A 135 -4.45 9.17 3.54
N MET A 136 -5.25 8.12 3.79
CA MET A 136 -5.97 7.44 2.70
C MET A 136 -7.06 8.32 2.10
N GLN A 137 -7.67 9.19 2.91
CA GLN A 137 -8.62 10.18 2.41
C GLN A 137 -7.92 11.24 1.56
N GLU A 138 -6.74 11.72 1.98
CA GLU A 138 -5.93 12.65 1.17
C GLU A 138 -5.54 12.00 -0.18
N VAL A 139 -5.12 10.74 -0.18
CA VAL A 139 -4.80 9.99 -1.41
C VAL A 139 -6.05 9.75 -2.26
N TYR A 140 -7.19 9.44 -1.65
CA TYR A 140 -8.49 9.32 -2.35
C TYR A 140 -8.83 10.62 -3.07
N ASN A 141 -8.76 11.76 -2.37
CA ASN A 141 -9.11 13.06 -2.92
C ASN A 141 -8.20 13.41 -4.11
N GLU A 142 -6.88 13.22 -3.98
CA GLU A 142 -5.94 13.48 -5.08
C GLU A 142 -6.19 12.56 -6.28
N LEU A 143 -6.51 11.29 -6.07
CA LEU A 143 -6.81 10.36 -7.16
C LEU A 143 -8.15 10.66 -7.83
N GLU A 144 -9.17 11.04 -7.07
CA GLU A 144 -10.47 11.44 -7.59
C GLU A 144 -10.36 12.73 -8.40
N GLU A 145 -9.63 13.73 -7.90
CA GLU A 145 -9.33 14.95 -8.64
C GLU A 145 -8.58 14.64 -9.93
N LEU A 146 -7.56 13.78 -9.89
CA LEU A 146 -6.79 13.37 -11.07
C LEU A 146 -7.68 12.74 -12.17
N ILE A 147 -8.64 11.91 -11.79
CA ILE A 147 -9.55 11.25 -12.73
C ILE A 147 -10.62 12.24 -13.22
N ASN A 148 -11.20 13.07 -12.34
CA ASN A 148 -12.31 13.96 -12.67
C ASN A 148 -11.88 15.22 -13.44
N ASN A 149 -10.71 15.79 -13.14
CA ASN A 149 -10.20 16.98 -13.83
C ASN A 149 -9.96 16.70 -15.33
N LYS A 150 -9.75 15.43 -15.71
CA LYS A 150 -9.70 15.01 -17.12
C LYS A 150 -11.05 14.74 -17.78
N ASN A 151 -12.13 14.54 -17.03
CA ASN A 151 -13.48 14.47 -17.60
C ASN A 151 -14.07 15.86 -17.91
N THR A 152 -13.35 16.93 -17.55
CA THR A 152 -13.80 18.33 -17.70
C THR A 152 -12.99 19.12 -18.75
N GLN A 153 -12.00 18.46 -19.39
CA GLN A 153 -11.26 18.97 -20.55
C GLN A 153 -11.60 18.14 -21.79
#